data_AF-F1LH36-F1
#
_entry.id   AF-F1LH36-F1
#
_cell.length_a   1.000
_cell.length_b   1.000
_cell.length_c   1.000
_cell.angle_alpha   90.00
_cell.angle_beta   90.00
_cell.angle_gamma   90.00
#
_symmetry.space_group_name_H-M   'P 1'
#
loop_
_entity.id
_entity.type
_entity.pdbx_description
1 polymer ?
#
loop_
_entity_poly.entity_id
_entity_poly.type
_entity_poly.pdbx_seq_one_letter_code
_entity_poly.pdbx_strand_id
1 'polypeptide(L)' 'MKLHELQTTPGSRFNRKRIGRGCGSGQGETAGRGENGQKSRSGGGVRLGFEGGQNPLYRRLPKRG' A
#
# COMPACT_ATOMS: atom_id res chain seq x y z
N MET A 1 -3.35 -17.18 -34.99
CA MET A 1 -2.45 -16.99 -33.83
C MET A 1 -1.96 -18.36 -33.40
N LYS A 2 -0.67 -18.65 -33.58
CA LYS A 2 -0.06 -19.87 -33.04
C LYS A 2 0.40 -19.61 -31.61
N LEU A 3 0.49 -20.65 -30.78
CA LEU A 3 0.85 -20.50 -29.36
C LEU A 3 2.22 -19.81 -29.14
N HIS A 4 3.17 -19.99 -30.06
CA HIS A 4 4.52 -19.39 -29.97
C HIS A 4 4.61 -17.94 -30.47
N GLU A 5 3.54 -17.41 -31.07
CA GLU A 5 3.50 -16.05 -31.64
C GLU A 5 2.62 -15.11 -30.79
N LEU A 6 2.16 -15.58 -29.63
CA LEU A 6 1.27 -14.81 -28.77
C LEU A 6 1.97 -13.56 -28.25
N GLN A 7 1.46 -12.40 -28.67
CA GLN A 7 1.87 -11.10 -28.19
C GLN A 7 0.74 -10.47 -27.37
N THR A 8 1.12 -9.80 -26.30
CA THR A 8 0.17 -9.01 -25.50
C THR A 8 -0.14 -7.70 -26.21
N THR A 9 -1.35 -7.17 -26.04
CA THR A 9 -1.67 -5.84 -26.55
C THR A 9 -0.77 -4.78 -25.89
N PRO A 10 -0.25 -3.80 -26.65
CA PRO A 10 0.61 -2.76 -26.08
C PRO A 10 -0.04 -2.07 -24.88
N GLY A 11 0.69 -1.94 -23.78
CA GLY A 11 0.20 -1.31 -22.55
C GLY A 11 -0.70 -2.18 -21.66
N SER A 12 -1.01 -3.42 -22.04
CA SER A 12 -1.85 -4.31 -21.21
C SER A 12 -1.14 -4.88 -19.99
N ARG A 13 0.20 -4.94 -20.00
CA ARG A 13 1.00 -5.52 -18.91
C ARG A 13 2.18 -4.64 -18.55
N PHE A 14 2.41 -4.53 -17.24
CA PHE A 14 3.56 -3.86 -16.65
C PHE A 14 4.20 -4.75 -15.59
N ASN A 15 5.52 -4.65 -15.44
CA ASN A 15 6.23 -5.37 -14.40
C ASN A 15 5.90 -4.77 -13.03
N ARG A 16 5.43 -5.61 -12.10
CA ARG A 16 5.19 -5.18 -10.71
C ARG A 16 6.50 -4.76 -10.05
N LYS A 17 6.46 -3.70 -9.25
CA LYS A 17 7.60 -3.31 -8.41
C LYS A 17 7.77 -4.33 -7.28
N ARG A 18 8.96 -4.94 -7.17
CA ARG A 18 9.33 -5.82 -6.05
C ARG A 18 10.04 -5.01 -4.98
N ILE A 19 9.41 -4.83 -3.82
CA ILE A 19 9.97 -4.12 -2.67
C ILE A 19 10.93 -5.01 -1.85
N GLY A 20 11.87 -4.42 -1.13
CA GLY A 20 12.80 -5.13 -0.25
C GLY A 20 13.85 -5.97 -0.99
N ARG A 21 14.27 -5.54 -2.18
CA ARG A 21 15.25 -6.28 -3.03
C ARG A 21 16.45 -5.40 -3.38
N GLY A 22 17.23 -5.06 -2.35
CA GLY A 22 18.51 -4.36 -2.48
C GLY A 22 18.40 -2.85 -2.73
N CYS A 23 19.51 -2.13 -2.52
CA CYS A 23 19.55 -0.67 -2.58
C CYS A 23 19.29 -0.11 -3.98
N GLY A 24 19.70 -0.80 -5.04
CA GLY A 24 19.47 -0.37 -6.43
C GLY A 24 17.99 -0.26 -6.82
N SER A 25 17.08 -0.87 -6.05
CA SER A 25 15.62 -0.74 -6.24
C SER A 25 15.02 0.54 -5.64
N GLY A 26 15.80 1.30 -4.86
CA GLY A 26 15.36 2.47 -4.08
C GLY A 26 14.35 2.14 -2.97
N GLN A 27 14.06 0.86 -2.75
CA GLN A 27 13.09 0.36 -1.76
C GLN A 27 13.64 -0.88 -1.05
N GLY A 28 14.97 -0.95 -0.90
CA GLY A 28 15.67 -2.11 -0.38
C GLY A 28 15.57 -2.24 1.12
N GLU A 29 15.98 -1.22 1.85
CA GLU A 29 16.17 -1.27 3.30
C GLU A 29 14.86 -1.19 4.08
N THR A 30 14.14 -0.08 3.95
CA THR A 30 12.88 0.14 4.71
C THR A 30 11.64 -0.33 3.96
N ALA A 31 11.79 -0.83 2.72
CA ALA A 31 10.69 -1.18 1.82
C ALA A 31 9.62 -0.06 1.70
N GLY A 32 10.02 1.20 1.89
CA GLY A 32 9.16 2.38 1.79
C GLY A 32 8.38 2.71 3.06
N ARG A 33 8.64 2.01 4.16
CA ARG A 33 7.93 2.18 5.44
C ARG A 33 8.62 3.12 6.43
N GLY A 34 9.86 3.53 6.13
CA GLY A 34 10.73 4.23 7.08
C GLY A 34 11.28 3.31 8.16
N GLU A 35 12.15 3.84 9.00
CA GLU A 35 12.88 3.05 10.02
C GLU A 35 12.04 2.83 11.29
N ASN A 36 11.33 3.87 11.74
CA ASN A 36 10.68 3.92 13.05
C ASN A 36 9.20 4.35 12.97
N GLY A 37 8.52 4.28 14.11
CA GLY A 37 7.10 4.64 14.24
C GLY A 37 6.16 3.45 14.13
N GLN A 38 4.92 3.64 14.58
CA GLN A 38 3.92 2.57 14.64
C GLN A 38 3.65 1.93 13.25
N LYS A 39 3.71 2.72 12.17
CA LYS A 39 3.43 2.26 10.80
C LYS A 39 4.58 1.46 10.15
N SER A 40 5.79 1.50 10.70
CA SER A 40 6.92 0.72 10.17
C SER A 40 6.95 -0.71 10.71
N ARG A 41 6.24 -0.99 11.81
CA ARG A 41 6.18 -2.31 12.46
C ARG A 41 5.22 -3.26 11.74
N SER A 42 5.39 -4.56 11.96
CA SER A 42 4.49 -5.60 11.47
C SER A 42 3.14 -5.58 12.21
N GLY A 43 2.10 -6.20 11.64
CA GLY A 43 0.80 -6.33 12.32
C GLY A 43 -0.25 -5.29 11.93
N GLY A 44 -0.01 -4.50 10.89
CA GLY A 44 -0.96 -3.49 10.42
C GLY A 44 -0.85 -2.17 11.18
N GLY A 45 -1.38 -1.11 10.57
CA GLY A 45 -1.35 0.22 11.14
C GLY A 45 -2.51 0.50 12.08
N VAL A 46 -2.69 1.78 12.37
CA VAL A 46 -3.86 2.31 13.06
C VAL A 46 -5.13 1.98 12.25
N ARG A 47 -6.20 1.55 12.94
CA ARG A 47 -7.50 1.24 12.31
C ARG A 47 -8.06 2.44 11.55
N LEU A 48 -8.80 2.18 10.47
CA LEU A 48 -9.49 3.23 9.72
C LEU A 48 -10.51 3.95 10.64
N GLY A 49 -10.53 5.28 10.58
CA GLY A 49 -11.42 6.11 11.40
C GLY A 49 -11.02 6.27 12.87
N PHE A 50 -9.79 5.92 13.25
CA PHE A 50 -9.24 6.31 14.55
C PHE A 50 -8.53 7.67 14.45
N GLU A 51 -8.92 8.59 15.32
CA GLU A 51 -8.44 9.98 15.36
C GLU A 51 -7.53 10.23 16.58
N GLY A 52 -6.66 9.28 16.92
CA GLY A 52 -5.65 9.50 17.98
C GLY A 52 -6.19 9.47 19.42
N GLY A 53 -7.37 8.87 19.64
CA GLY A 53 -8.06 8.85 20.93
C GLY A 53 -9.27 9.78 20.99
N GLN A 54 -9.44 10.66 20.00
CA GLN A 54 -10.64 11.46 19.85
C GLN A 54 -11.84 10.60 19.40
N ASN A 55 -13.05 10.96 19.84
CA ASN A 55 -14.28 10.31 19.39
C ASN A 55 -14.42 10.47 17.86
N PRO A 56 -14.49 9.41 17.05
CA PRO A 56 -14.49 9.55 15.59
C PRO A 56 -15.59 10.45 15.04
N LEU A 57 -15.34 11.10 13.91
CA LEU A 57 -16.25 12.05 13.25
C LEU A 57 -17.69 11.51 13.11
N TYR A 58 -17.84 10.26 12.65
CA TYR A 58 -19.15 9.62 12.47
C TYR A 58 -19.92 9.38 13.78
N ARG A 59 -19.26 9.49 14.94
CA ARG A 59 -19.92 9.49 16.25
C ARG A 59 -20.28 10.89 16.73
N ARG A 60 -19.58 11.93 16.27
CA ARG A 60 -19.88 13.32 16.60
C ARG A 60 -21.04 13.87 15.78
N LEU A 61 -21.12 13.44 14.52
CA LEU A 61 -22.18 13.88 13.62
C LEU A 61 -23.50 13.19 14.00
N PRO A 62 -24.61 13.94 14.11
CA PRO A 62 -25.92 13.33 14.32
C PRO A 62 -26.31 12.52 13.08
N LYS A 63 -26.98 11.39 13.30
CA LYS A 63 -27.65 10.68 12.21
C LYS A 63 -28.88 11.51 11.83
N ARG A 64 -28.86 12.09 10.65
CA ARG A 64 -29.98 12.89 10.13
C ARG A 64 -30.59 12.20 8.91
N GLY A 65 -31.90 12.03 8.96
CA GLY A 65 -32.81 11.69 7.88
C GLY A 65 -33.94 12.71 7.87
#